data_AF-A0A559RM70-F1
#
_entry.id   AF-A0A559RM70-F1
#
_cell.length_a   1.000
_cell.length_b   1.000
_cell.length_c   1.000
_cell.angle_alpha   90.00
_cell.angle_beta   90.00
_cell.angle_gamma   90.00
#
_symmetry.space_group_name_H-M   'P 1'
#
loop_
_entity.id
_entity.type
_entity.pdbx_description
1 polymer ?
#
loop_
_entity_poly.entity_id
_entity_poly.type
_entity_poly.pdbx_seq_one_letter_code
_entity_poly.pdbx_strand_id
1 'polypeptide(L)'
;MNSNEHNNKEGMSQYTKFFLMLGASFIAMYITMYLNTYEFDHVRFSLTRFYMVCLGISTMAVIMLLFMLNMYKNKKKNIAILVGSVVLFLGALGLVREQKSTVGDILWMKAMIPHHSIAILTSERADIQDPEVKKLAEEIIKAQRKEIEEMNAMIERLQNKK
;
A
#
# COMPACT_ATOMS: atom_id res chain seq x y z
N MET A 1 24.06 -35.21 42.00
CA MET A 1 24.63 -33.96 41.47
C MET A 1 23.62 -33.34 40.54
N ASN A 2 23.32 -32.07 40.78
CA ASN A 2 22.26 -31.26 40.20
C ASN A 2 22.81 -30.50 39.00
N SER A 3 22.06 -30.41 37.90
CA SER A 3 22.01 -29.20 37.07
C SER A 3 20.93 -29.31 36.01
N ASN A 4 19.84 -28.58 36.29
CA ASN A 4 18.75 -28.19 35.41
C ASN A 4 19.19 -27.80 33.99
N GLU A 5 18.65 -28.49 32.99
CA GLU A 5 18.44 -27.94 31.64
C GLU A 5 16.93 -27.77 31.41
N HIS A 6 16.33 -26.78 32.08
CA HIS A 6 15.08 -26.22 31.57
C HIS A 6 15.44 -25.06 30.64
N ASN A 7 15.66 -25.40 29.37
CA ASN A 7 15.62 -24.44 28.27
C ASN A 7 14.19 -23.87 28.17
N ASN A 8 13.92 -22.82 28.95
CA ASN A 8 12.74 -21.99 28.80
C ASN A 8 12.84 -21.24 27.46
N LYS A 9 12.43 -21.89 26.38
CA LYS A 9 11.92 -21.15 25.20
C LYS A 9 10.55 -20.62 25.60
N GLU A 10 10.52 -19.46 26.26
CA GLU A 10 9.27 -18.71 26.43
C GLU A 10 8.67 -18.45 25.05
N GLY A 11 7.60 -19.19 24.73
CA GLY A 11 6.91 -19.04 23.46
C GLY A 11 6.42 -17.61 23.30
N MET A 12 6.65 -17.03 22.12
CA MET A 12 6.26 -15.66 21.81
C MET A 12 4.78 -15.39 22.14
N SER A 13 4.52 -14.29 22.84
CA SER A 13 3.17 -13.83 23.19
C SER A 13 2.25 -13.76 21.97
N GLN A 14 0.98 -14.15 22.16
CA GLN A 14 -0.03 -14.13 21.10
C GLN A 14 -0.22 -12.72 20.51
N TYR A 15 -0.06 -11.68 21.34
CA TYR A 15 -0.10 -10.29 20.88
C TYR A 15 1.13 -9.93 20.04
N THR A 16 2.31 -10.43 20.39
CA THR A 16 3.53 -10.19 19.59
C THR A 16 3.39 -10.86 18.23
N LYS A 17 2.90 -12.10 18.16
CA LYS A 17 2.59 -12.77 16.89
C LYS A 17 1.59 -11.97 16.06
N PHE A 18 0.54 -11.46 16.69
CA PHE A 18 -0.46 -10.60 16.03
C PHE A 18 0.20 -9.39 15.36
N PHE A 19 1.00 -8.62 16.09
CA PHE A 19 1.67 -7.45 15.51
C PHE A 19 2.73 -7.80 14.47
N LEU A 20 3.46 -8.92 14.63
CA LEU A 20 4.38 -9.40 13.60
C LEU A 20 3.65 -9.79 12.31
N MET A 21 2.49 -10.46 12.42
CA MET A 21 1.67 -10.78 11.25
C MET A 21 1.16 -9.51 10.56
N LEU A 22 0.69 -8.51 11.32
CA LEU A 22 0.27 -7.23 10.75
C LEU A 22 1.43 -6.51 10.06
N GLY A 23 2.62 -6.46 10.68
CA GLY A 23 3.80 -5.83 10.11
C GLY A 23 4.30 -6.52 8.83
N ALA A 24 4.39 -7.85 8.85
CA ALA A 24 4.75 -8.63 7.67
C ALA A 24 3.73 -8.44 6.54
N SER A 25 2.43 -8.44 6.88
CA SER A 25 1.35 -8.22 5.91
C SER A 25 1.39 -6.79 5.35
N PHE A 26 1.70 -5.78 6.17
CA PHE A 26 1.88 -4.40 5.71
C PHE A 26 2.96 -4.33 4.63
N ILE A 27 4.12 -4.93 4.89
CA ILE A 27 5.26 -4.93 3.95
C ILE A 27 4.88 -5.69 2.67
N ALA A 28 4.31 -6.89 2.80
CA ALA A 28 3.90 -7.71 1.67
C ALA A 28 2.84 -7.01 0.80
N MET A 29 1.80 -6.44 1.42
CA MET A 29 0.76 -5.69 0.70
C MET A 29 1.34 -4.46 0.01
N TYR A 30 2.21 -3.70 0.69
CA TYR A 30 2.81 -2.51 0.09
C TYR A 30 3.69 -2.85 -1.12
N ILE A 31 4.49 -3.92 -1.05
CA ILE A 31 5.32 -4.38 -2.17
C ILE A 31 4.46 -4.89 -3.32
N THR A 32 3.45 -5.73 -3.01
CA THR A 32 2.61 -6.36 -4.05
C THR A 32 1.82 -5.33 -4.87
N MET A 33 1.47 -4.18 -4.30
CA MET A 33 0.86 -3.06 -5.04
C MET A 33 1.72 -2.50 -6.18
N TYR A 34 3.03 -2.77 -6.22
CA TYR A 34 3.91 -2.35 -7.31
C TYR A 34 4.09 -3.40 -8.41
N LEU A 35 3.69 -4.66 -8.17
CA LEU A 35 3.91 -5.77 -9.11
C LEU A 35 3.10 -5.67 -10.40
N ASN A 36 2.08 -4.82 -10.44
CA ASN A 36 1.29 -4.55 -11.64
C ASN A 36 1.79 -3.32 -12.43
N THR A 37 2.93 -2.74 -12.07
CA THR A 37 3.54 -1.66 -12.85
C THR A 37 4.12 -2.23 -14.16
N TYR A 38 3.83 -1.62 -15.31
CA TYR A 38 4.25 -2.12 -16.63
C TYR A 38 5.77 -2.22 -16.79
N GLU A 39 6.48 -1.15 -16.46
CA GLU A 39 7.94 -1.05 -16.51
C GLU A 39 8.52 -0.85 -15.11
N PHE A 40 9.68 -1.47 -14.84
CA PHE A 40 10.37 -1.33 -13.54
C PHE A 40 10.76 0.11 -13.23
N ASP A 41 11.11 0.89 -14.25
CA ASP A 41 11.50 2.30 -14.10
C ASP A 41 10.33 3.21 -13.69
N HIS A 42 9.09 2.72 -13.82
CA HIS A 42 7.89 3.43 -13.36
C HIS A 42 7.59 3.19 -11.87
N VAL A 43 8.37 2.35 -11.17
CA VAL A 43 8.21 2.13 -9.73
C VAL A 43 8.68 3.37 -8.96
N ARG A 44 7.73 4.03 -8.28
CA ARG A 44 7.93 5.29 -7.56
C ARG A 44 7.14 5.27 -6.25
N PHE A 45 7.70 5.86 -5.20
CA PHE A 45 7.00 5.99 -3.92
C PHE A 45 5.68 6.76 -4.09
N SER A 46 4.61 6.24 -3.48
CA SER A 46 3.29 6.88 -3.47
C SER A 46 2.74 6.95 -2.04
N LEU A 47 2.51 8.18 -1.58
CA LEU A 47 1.92 8.43 -0.26
C LEU A 47 0.47 7.92 -0.18
N THR A 48 -0.28 8.03 -1.29
CA THR A 48 -1.63 7.48 -1.41
C THR A 48 -1.64 5.96 -1.21
N ARG A 49 -0.72 5.22 -1.85
CA ARG A 49 -0.60 3.76 -1.65
C ARG A 49 -0.27 3.43 -0.19
N PHE A 50 0.64 4.18 0.43
CA PHE A 50 0.96 4.01 1.84
C PHE A 50 -0.28 4.15 2.74
N TYR A 51 -1.09 5.21 2.56
CA TYR A 51 -2.32 5.39 3.32
C TYR A 51 -3.36 4.30 3.05
N MET A 52 -3.48 3.82 1.81
CA MET A 52 -4.36 2.70 1.46
C MET A 52 -3.95 1.40 2.16
N VAL A 53 -2.65 1.12 2.31
CA VAL A 53 -2.18 -0.03 3.11
C VAL A 53 -2.51 0.16 4.59
N CYS A 54 -2.36 1.36 5.15
CA CYS A 54 -2.78 1.64 6.52
C CYS A 54 -4.29 1.37 6.74
N LEU A 55 -5.15 1.72 5.78
CA LEU A 55 -6.58 1.41 5.80
C LEU A 55 -6.85 -0.10 5.77
N GLY A 56 -6.13 -0.83 4.90
CA GLY A 56 -6.24 -2.29 4.83
C GLY A 56 -5.80 -2.96 6.14
N ILE A 57 -4.65 -2.59 6.68
CA ILE A 57 -4.08 -3.18 7.90
C ILE A 57 -4.91 -2.85 9.14
N SER A 58 -5.43 -1.62 9.25
CA SER A 58 -6.34 -1.27 10.35
C SER A 58 -7.61 -2.12 10.33
N THR A 59 -8.22 -2.31 9.16
CA THR A 59 -9.40 -3.18 8.98
C THR A 59 -9.07 -4.64 9.29
N MET A 60 -7.95 -5.15 8.76
CA MET A 60 -7.48 -6.51 8.99
C MET A 60 -7.21 -6.78 10.47
N ALA A 61 -6.61 -5.83 11.19
CA ALA A 61 -6.38 -5.95 12.63
C ALA A 61 -7.69 -6.14 13.41
N VAL A 62 -8.75 -5.40 13.06
CA VAL A 62 -10.08 -5.56 13.69
C VAL A 62 -10.66 -6.93 13.36
N ILE A 63 -10.65 -7.34 12.09
CA ILE A 63 -11.17 -8.65 11.67
C ILE A 63 -10.43 -9.78 12.39
N MET A 64 -9.10 -9.77 12.38
CA MET A 64 -8.28 -10.78 13.06
C MET A 64 -8.58 -10.84 14.55
N LEU A 65 -8.70 -9.68 15.21
CA LEU A 65 -9.03 -9.63 16.64
C LEU A 65 -10.40 -10.25 16.91
N LEU A 66 -11.42 -9.95 16.10
CA LEU A 66 -12.79 -10.47 16.25
C LEU A 66 -12.89 -11.98 16.02
N PHE A 67 -12.23 -12.52 15.01
CA PHE A 67 -12.29 -13.95 14.70
C PHE A 67 -11.45 -14.80 15.66
N MET A 68 -10.41 -14.22 16.26
CA MET A 68 -9.48 -14.94 17.14
C MET A 68 -9.59 -14.48 18.60
N LEU A 69 -10.74 -13.92 19.02
CA LEU A 69 -10.97 -13.39 20.38
C LEU A 69 -10.59 -14.38 21.49
N ASN A 70 -10.83 -15.68 21.28
CA ASN A 70 -10.52 -16.73 22.24
C ASN A 70 -9.01 -16.82 22.59
N MET A 71 -8.12 -16.38 21.68
CA MET A 71 -6.67 -16.37 21.89
C MET A 71 -6.19 -15.14 22.68
N TYR A 72 -6.96 -14.04 22.68
CA TYR A 72 -6.55 -12.75 23.23
C TYR A 72 -7.24 -12.48 24.58
N LYS A 73 -6.61 -12.93 25.67
CA LYS A 73 -7.23 -12.92 27.01
C LYS A 73 -7.24 -11.55 27.71
N ASN A 74 -6.39 -10.60 27.31
CA ASN A 74 -6.27 -9.31 27.99
C ASN A 74 -7.21 -8.27 27.38
N LYS A 75 -8.32 -7.98 28.08
CA LYS A 75 -9.33 -7.01 27.64
C LYS A 75 -8.75 -5.61 27.36
N LYS A 76 -7.80 -5.13 28.17
CA LYS A 76 -7.18 -3.81 27.97
C LYS A 76 -6.40 -3.75 26.66
N LYS A 77 -5.62 -4.79 26.35
CA LYS A 77 -4.88 -4.87 25.08
C LYS A 77 -5.82 -5.00 23.87
N ASN A 78 -6.91 -5.74 23.99
CA ASN A 78 -7.89 -5.87 22.90
C ASN A 78 -8.57 -4.54 22.60
N ILE A 79 -9.00 -3.82 23.64
CA ILE A 79 -9.58 -2.48 23.49
C ILE A 79 -8.55 -1.52 22.89
N ALA A 80 -7.31 -1.57 23.34
CA ALA A 80 -6.24 -0.73 22.78
C ALA A 80 -5.99 -1.01 21.29
N ILE A 81 -6.00 -2.29 20.86
CA ILE A 81 -5.90 -2.65 19.44
C ILE A 81 -7.08 -2.09 18.67
N LEU A 82 -8.32 -2.29 19.16
CA LEU A 82 -9.52 -1.80 18.48
C LEU A 82 -9.53 -0.28 18.31
N VAL A 83 -9.26 0.46 19.40
CA VAL A 83 -9.18 1.93 19.37
C VAL A 83 -8.04 2.40 18.46
N GLY A 84 -6.87 1.78 18.56
CA GLY A 84 -5.72 2.08 17.71
C GLY A 84 -6.03 1.85 16.23
N SER A 85 -6.72 0.77 15.89
CA SER A 85 -7.18 0.47 14.53
C SER A 85 -8.18 1.51 14.02
N VAL A 86 -9.16 1.92 14.84
CA VAL A 86 -10.14 2.96 14.45
C VAL A 86 -9.46 4.31 14.23
N VAL A 87 -8.54 4.71 15.11
CA VAL A 87 -7.79 5.95 14.97
C VAL A 87 -6.92 5.92 13.71
N LEU A 88 -6.19 4.82 13.48
CA LEU A 88 -5.38 4.65 12.27
C LEU A 88 -6.24 4.68 11.00
N PHE A 89 -7.40 4.03 11.03
CA PHE A 89 -8.34 4.02 9.90
C PHE A 89 -8.85 5.42 9.57
N LEU A 90 -9.39 6.14 10.56
CA LEU A 90 -9.93 7.48 10.34
C LEU A 90 -8.84 8.48 9.93
N GLY A 91 -7.65 8.39 10.55
CA GLY A 91 -6.51 9.21 10.17
C GLY A 91 -6.06 8.97 8.73
N ALA A 92 -5.84 7.69 8.36
CA ALA A 92 -5.46 7.34 6.99
C ALA A 92 -6.54 7.71 5.97
N LEU A 93 -7.84 7.55 6.32
CA LEU A 93 -8.96 7.93 5.46
C LEU A 93 -9.02 9.44 5.25
N GLY A 94 -8.80 10.22 6.31
CA GLY A 94 -8.73 11.67 6.22
C GLY A 94 -7.60 12.10 5.28
N LEU A 95 -6.39 11.58 5.51
CA LEU A 95 -5.19 11.94 4.73
C LEU A 95 -5.32 11.54 3.25
N VAL A 96 -5.85 10.34 2.96
CA VAL A 96 -6.00 9.87 1.58
C VAL A 96 -7.09 10.63 0.81
N ARG A 97 -8.10 11.17 1.50
CA ARG A 97 -9.19 11.96 0.91
C ARG A 97 -8.85 13.44 0.77
N GLU A 98 -8.05 13.99 1.67
CA GLU A 98 -7.68 15.40 1.63
C GLU A 98 -6.62 15.67 0.56
N GLN A 99 -5.49 14.95 0.63
CA GLN A 99 -4.27 15.06 -0.21
C GLN A 99 -3.63 16.45 -0.34
N LYS A 100 -4.38 17.55 -0.30
CA LYS A 100 -3.94 18.93 -0.50
C LYS A 100 -2.78 19.33 0.41
N SER A 101 -2.82 18.93 1.68
CA SER A 101 -1.76 19.22 2.65
C SER A 101 -0.51 18.35 2.51
N THR A 102 -0.61 17.17 1.90
CA THR A 102 0.42 16.12 1.94
C THR A 102 1.03 15.78 0.58
N VAL A 103 0.37 16.12 -0.51
CA VAL A 103 0.76 15.76 -1.88
C VAL A 103 0.98 17.02 -2.71
N GLY A 104 2.24 17.43 -2.86
CA GLY A 104 2.66 18.47 -3.82
C GLY A 104 3.09 17.91 -5.17
N ASP A 105 3.45 18.78 -6.11
CA ASP A 105 3.71 18.46 -7.53
C ASP A 105 4.57 17.20 -7.75
N ILE A 106 5.73 17.12 -7.08
CA ILE A 106 6.66 15.99 -7.24
C ILE A 106 6.04 14.68 -6.72
N LEU A 107 5.35 14.70 -5.58
CA LEU A 107 4.72 13.51 -5.02
C LEU A 107 3.53 13.08 -5.87
N TRP A 108 2.78 14.04 -6.41
CA TRP A 108 1.69 13.78 -7.35
C TRP A 108 2.22 13.09 -8.61
N MET A 109 3.23 13.65 -9.28
CA MET A 109 3.80 13.05 -10.50
C MET A 109 4.42 11.67 -10.22
N LYS A 110 5.15 11.51 -9.10
CA LYS A 110 5.69 10.20 -8.68
C LYS A 110 4.60 9.16 -8.45
N ALA A 111 3.44 9.54 -7.90
CA ALA A 111 2.32 8.62 -7.73
C ALA A 111 1.58 8.32 -9.05
N MET A 112 1.59 9.26 -9.99
CA MET A 112 0.85 9.16 -11.25
C MET A 112 1.58 8.34 -12.32
N ILE A 113 2.92 8.39 -12.38
CA ILE A 113 3.73 7.53 -13.27
C ILE A 113 3.35 6.03 -13.15
N PRO A 114 3.36 5.40 -11.96
CA PRO A 114 2.97 4.00 -11.85
C PRO A 114 1.46 3.78 -12.11
N HIS A 115 0.60 4.77 -11.90
CA HIS A 115 -0.84 4.68 -12.25
C HIS A 115 -1.02 4.59 -13.77
N HIS A 116 -0.40 5.51 -14.51
CA HIS A 116 -0.36 5.51 -15.97
C HIS A 116 0.25 4.22 -16.54
N SER A 117 1.32 3.74 -15.90
CA SER A 117 1.97 2.47 -16.22
C SER A 117 0.99 1.28 -16.14
N ILE A 118 0.15 1.21 -15.11
CA ILE A 118 -0.88 0.15 -14.99
C ILE A 118 -1.93 0.27 -16.11
N ALA A 119 -2.32 1.50 -16.49
CA ALA A 119 -3.26 1.71 -17.59
C ALA A 119 -2.68 1.23 -18.93
N ILE A 120 -1.40 1.47 -19.18
CA ILE A 120 -0.68 0.94 -20.36
C ILE A 120 -0.65 -0.59 -20.32
N LEU A 121 -0.24 -1.20 -19.20
CA LEU A 121 -0.21 -2.66 -19.03
C LEU A 121 -1.54 -3.30 -19.38
N THR A 122 -2.63 -2.74 -18.84
CA THR A 122 -3.98 -3.27 -19.01
C THR A 122 -4.45 -3.10 -20.45
N SER A 123 -4.23 -1.93 -21.05
CA SER A 123 -4.65 -1.62 -22.41
C SER A 123 -3.88 -2.42 -23.46
N GLU A 124 -2.59 -2.70 -23.24
CA GLU A 124 -1.77 -3.49 -24.17
C GLU A 124 -2.05 -4.99 -24.12
N ARG A 125 -2.46 -5.52 -22.96
CA ARG A 125 -2.60 -6.96 -22.74
C ARG A 125 -4.04 -7.46 -22.74
N ALA A 126 -5.04 -6.57 -22.70
CA ALA A 126 -6.44 -6.95 -22.76
C ALA A 126 -6.79 -7.49 -24.16
N ASP A 127 -7.56 -8.56 -24.18
CA ASP A 127 -8.06 -9.16 -25.43
C ASP A 127 -9.31 -8.41 -25.92
N ILE A 128 -9.09 -7.23 -26.51
CA ILE A 128 -10.15 -6.32 -26.95
C ILE A 128 -10.50 -6.60 -28.42
N GLN A 129 -11.75 -6.99 -28.65
CA GLN A 129 -12.26 -7.40 -29.97
C GLN A 129 -13.05 -6.30 -30.69
N ASP A 130 -13.75 -5.45 -29.94
CA ASP A 130 -14.54 -4.37 -30.52
C ASP A 130 -13.62 -3.27 -31.11
N PRO A 131 -13.80 -2.85 -32.38
CA PRO A 131 -12.93 -1.87 -33.02
C PRO A 131 -12.92 -0.49 -32.35
N GLU A 132 -14.05 -0.04 -31.80
CA GLU A 132 -14.15 1.24 -31.11
C GLU A 132 -13.39 1.20 -29.78
N VAL A 133 -13.57 0.12 -29.01
CA VAL A 133 -12.85 -0.09 -27.75
C VAL A 133 -11.35 -0.26 -27.99
N LYS A 134 -10.95 -0.94 -29.07
CA LYS A 134 -9.53 -1.10 -29.43
C LYS A 134 -8.88 0.25 -29.74
N LYS A 135 -9.56 1.09 -30.51
CA LYS A 135 -9.09 2.45 -30.81
C LYS A 135 -8.93 3.27 -29.53
N LEU A 136 -9.89 3.18 -28.61
CA LEU A 136 -9.78 3.84 -27.30
C LEU A 136 -8.55 3.36 -26.51
N ALA A 137 -8.30 2.06 -26.47
CA ALA A 137 -7.13 1.49 -25.78
C ALA A 137 -5.80 2.00 -26.38
N GLU A 138 -5.69 2.05 -27.71
CA GLU A 138 -4.52 2.60 -28.40
C GLU A 138 -4.30 4.09 -28.11
N GLU A 139 -5.37 4.88 -28.06
CA GLU A 139 -5.33 6.30 -27.69
C GLU A 139 -4.88 6.51 -26.23
N ILE A 140 -5.40 5.68 -25.30
CA ILE A 140 -4.97 5.67 -23.90
C ILE A 140 -3.47 5.38 -23.83
N ILE A 141 -2.98 4.31 -24.47
CA ILE A 141 -1.55 3.95 -24.41
C ILE A 141 -0.68 5.12 -24.88
N LYS A 142 -1.03 5.75 -26.01
CA LYS A 142 -0.27 6.87 -26.57
C LYS A 142 -0.25 8.08 -25.64
N ALA A 143 -1.40 8.46 -25.08
CA ALA A 143 -1.50 9.58 -24.15
C ALA A 143 -0.69 9.32 -22.87
N GLN A 144 -0.89 8.16 -22.25
CA GLN A 144 -0.26 7.80 -20.98
C GLN A 144 1.27 7.73 -21.09
N ARG A 145 1.82 7.21 -22.20
CA ARG A 145 3.28 7.21 -22.45
C ARG A 145 3.85 8.61 -22.54
N LYS A 146 3.20 9.50 -23.30
CA LYS A 146 3.60 10.89 -23.43
C LYS A 146 3.56 11.62 -22.08
N GLU A 147 2.50 11.43 -21.30
CA GLU A 147 2.35 12.05 -19.98
C GLU A 147 3.42 11.56 -18.99
N ILE A 148 3.85 10.29 -19.06
CA ILE A 148 4.97 9.78 -18.27
C ILE A 148 6.28 10.52 -18.59
N GLU A 149 6.58 10.73 -19.87
CA GLU A 149 7.77 11.47 -20.30
C GLU A 149 7.75 12.92 -19.79
N GLU A 150 6.60 13.59 -19.93
CA GLU A 150 6.39 14.95 -19.43
C GLU A 150 6.57 15.04 -17.91
N MET A 151 6.00 14.09 -17.16
CA MET A 151 6.16 14.02 -15.71
C MET A 151 7.61 13.79 -15.28
N ASN A 152 8.34 12.89 -15.96
CA ASN A 152 9.75 12.65 -15.67
C ASN A 152 10.59 13.93 -15.88
N ALA A 153 10.41 14.62 -17.00
CA ALA A 153 11.10 15.88 -17.29
C ALA A 153 10.75 16.98 -16.27
N MET A 154 9.49 17.07 -15.85
CA MET A 154 9.05 18.02 -14.84
C MET A 154 9.62 17.71 -13.45
N ILE A 155 9.67 16.43 -13.04
CA ILE A 155 10.30 15.99 -11.80
C ILE A 155 11.77 16.41 -11.77
N GLU A 156 12.53 16.08 -12.82
CA GLU A 156 13.95 16.42 -12.91
C GLU A 156 14.16 17.94 -12.81
N ARG A 157 13.42 18.72 -13.59
CA ARG A 157 13.47 20.18 -13.56
C ARG A 157 13.17 20.76 -12.18
N LEU A 158 12.18 20.23 -11.46
CA LEU A 158 11.81 20.73 -10.13
C LEU A 158 12.79 20.29 -9.03
N GLN A 159 13.45 19.14 -9.19
CA GLN A 159 14.47 18.67 -8.25
C GLN A 159 15.80 19.42 -8.44
N ASN A 160 16.19 19.73 -9.67
CA ASN A 160 17.44 20.45 -9.98
C ASN A 160 17.38 21.96 -9.70
N LYS A 161 16.19 22.51 -9.45
CA LYS A 161 15.99 23.93 -9.05
C LYS A 161 16.11 24.16 -7.54
N LYS A 162 16.27 23.11 -6.75
CA LYS A 162 16.50 23.17 -5.30
C LYS A 162 17.98 23.07 -5.00
#